data_AF-A0A821TE54-F1
#
_entry.id   AF-A0A821TE54-F1
#
_cell.length_a   1.000
_cell.length_b   1.000
_cell.length_c   1.000
_cell.angle_alpha   90.00
_cell.angle_beta   90.00
_cell.angle_gamma   90.00
#
_symmetry.space_group_name_H-M   'P 1'
#
loop_
_entity.id
_entity.type
_entity.pdbx_description
1 polymer ?
#
loop_
_entity_poly.entity_id
_entity_poly.type
_entity_poly.pdbx_seq_one_letter_code
_entity_poly.pdbx_strand_id
1 'polypeptide(L)' 'FLLMLGLGSIRYPLISSVGGVIWLVGRIVFFRGYATGHAEKRRYGSFGYFGLFTMMGCAIKSIYDLIRA' A
#
# COMPACT_ATOMS: atom_id res chain seq x y z
N PHE A 1 -2.34 -6.06 -1.54
CA PHE A 1 -2.74 -4.70 -1.15
C PHE A 1 -4.22 -4.63 -0.77
N LEU A 2 -5.17 -5.11 -1.59
CA LEU A 2 -6.62 -5.07 -1.30
C LEU A 2 -6.98 -5.64 0.07
N LEU A 3 -6.42 -6.80 0.43
CA LEU A 3 -6.63 -7.38 1.75
C LEU A 3 -6.17 -6.44 2.88
N MET A 4 -4.96 -5.88 2.77
CA MET A 4 -4.42 -4.95 3.78
C MET A 4 -5.19 -3.63 3.81
N LEU A 5 -5.65 -3.14 2.66
CA LEU A 5 -6.52 -1.98 2.55
C LEU A 5 -7.84 -2.24 3.28
N GLY A 6 -8.48 -3.38 3.02
CA GLY A 6 -9.73 -3.77 3.68
C GLY A 6 -9.56 -3.91 5.19
N LEU A 7 -8.59 -4.72 5.63
CA LEU A 7 -8.35 -4.97 7.06
C LEU A 7 -7.94 -3.71 7.83
N GLY A 8 -7.07 -2.88 7.26
CA GLY A 8 -6.65 -1.62 7.91
C GLY A 8 -7.77 -0.57 7.96
N SER A 9 -8.68 -0.56 6.97
CA SER A 9 -9.76 0.43 6.91
C SER A 9 -10.90 0.18 7.89
N ILE A 10 -10.94 -0.98 8.56
CA ILE A 10 -11.94 -1.29 9.58
C ILE A 10 -11.87 -0.29 10.74
N ARG A 11 -10.65 0.08 11.16
CA ARG A 11 -10.42 1.04 12.26
C ARG A 11 -9.72 2.33 11.79
N TYR A 12 -8.93 2.27 10.71
CA TYR A 12 -8.10 3.37 10.22
C TYR A 12 -8.35 3.71 8.73
N PRO A 13 -9.59 4.06 8.33
CA PRO A 13 -9.95 4.22 6.91
C PRO A 13 -9.12 5.29 6.19
N LEU A 14 -8.94 6.48 6.78
CA LEU A 14 -8.20 7.57 6.15
C LEU A 14 -6.73 7.21 5.86
N ILE A 15 -6.02 6.66 6.86
CA ILE A 15 -4.60 6.32 6.72
C ILE A 15 -4.41 5.17 5.73
N SER A 16 -5.28 4.15 5.80
CA SER A 16 -5.28 3.03 4.87
C SER A 16 -5.58 3.47 3.43
N SER A 17 -6.52 4.40 3.21
CA SER A 17 -6.80 4.98 1.89
C SER A 17 -5.59 5.72 1.31
N VAL A 18 -4.91 6.55 2.10
CA VAL A 18 -3.68 7.24 1.66
C VAL A 18 -2.59 6.23 1.29
N GLY A 19 -2.39 5.19 2.11
CA GLY A 19 -1.47 4.10 1.80
C GLY A 19 -1.84 3.36 0.49
N GLY A 20 -3.14 3.18 0.25
CA GLY A 20 -3.67 2.64 -1.00
C GLY A 20 -3.35 3.50 -2.23
N VAL A 21 -3.50 4.83 -2.11
CA VAL A 21 -3.12 5.78 -3.17
C VAL A 21 -1.63 5.70 -3.46
N ILE A 22 -0.77 5.74 -2.44
CA ILE A 22 0.69 5.62 -2.59
C ILE A 22 1.06 4.31 -3.30
N TRP A 23 0.43 3.20 -2.93
CA TRP A 23 0.62 1.91 -3.58
C TRP A 23 0.25 1.97 -5.08
N LEU A 24 -0.93 2.52 -5.41
CA LEU A 24 -1.41 2.62 -6.79
C LEU A 24 -0.52 3.51 -7.65
N VAL A 25 -0.07 4.67 -7.14
CA VAL A 25 0.86 5.55 -7.85
C VAL A 25 2.19 4.82 -8.11
N GLY A 26 2.70 4.07 -7.12
CA GLY A 26 3.87 3.20 -7.32
C GLY A 26 3.67 2.16 -8.44
N ARG A 27 2.49 1.56 -8.53
CA ARG A 27 2.15 0.62 -9.62
C ARG A 27 2.08 1.30 -10.99
N ILE A 28 1.59 2.53 -11.08
CA ILE A 28 1.58 3.31 -12.33
C ILE A 28 3.02 3.59 -12.77
N VAL A 29 3.89 4.03 -11.86
CA VAL A 29 5.30 4.28 -12.17
C VAL A 29 6.03 2.99 -12.54
N PHE A 30 5.78 1.88 -11.83
CA PHE A 30 6.30 0.56 -12.17
C PHE A 30 5.91 0.16 -13.60
N PHE A 31 4.63 0.31 -13.96
CA PHE A 31 4.13 -0.05 -15.29
C PHE A 31 4.76 0.81 -16.38
N ARG A 32 4.85 2.13 -16.18
CA ARG A 32 5.54 3.04 -17.10
C ARG A 32 7.00 2.62 -17.32
N GLY A 33 7.72 2.29 -16.25
CA GLY A 33 9.08 1.76 -16.33
C GLY A 33 9.16 0.42 -17.05
N TYR A 34 8.23 -0.50 -16.76
CA TYR A 34 8.15 -1.82 -17.41
C TYR A 34 7.96 -1.70 -18.92
N ALA A 35 7.07 -0.80 -19.36
CA ALA A 35 6.75 -0.58 -20.77
C ALA A 35 7.95 -0.10 -21.60
N THR A 36 8.99 0.47 -20.99
CA THR A 36 10.21 0.90 -21.69
C THR A 36 11.14 -0.24 -22.09
N GLY A 37 10.89 -1.48 -21.66
CA GLY A 37 11.76 -2.64 -21.93
C GLY A 37 13.02 -2.72 -21.06
N HIS A 38 13.44 -1.64 -20.39
CA HIS A 38 14.58 -1.66 -19.48
C HIS A 38 14.18 -2.11 -18.07
N ALA A 39 14.81 -3.18 -17.58
CA ALA A 39 14.49 -3.75 -16.27
C ALA A 39 14.71 -2.76 -15.11
N GLU A 40 15.73 -1.91 -15.19
CA GLU A 40 16.07 -0.96 -14.14
C GLU A 40 14.96 0.07 -13.88
N LYS A 41 14.27 0.53 -14.94
CA LYS A 41 13.22 1.56 -14.84
C LYS A 41 12.00 1.10 -14.05
N ARG A 42 11.84 -0.21 -13.84
CA ARG A 42 10.77 -0.79 -12.98
C ARG A 42 10.99 -0.48 -11.50
N ARG A 43 12.24 -0.29 -11.06
CA ARG A 43 12.58 0.00 -9.65
C ARG A 43 12.05 1.35 -9.19
N TYR A 44 11.81 2.30 -10.10
CA TYR A 44 11.21 3.58 -9.74
C TYR A 44 9.81 3.43 -9.15
N GLY A 45 9.08 2.34 -9.41
CA GLY A 45 7.79 2.09 -8.78
C GLY A 45 7.88 1.54 -7.35
N SER A 46 9.07 1.19 -6.86
CA SER A 46 9.23 0.55 -5.55
C SER A 46 8.87 1.43 -4.37
N PHE A 47 8.81 2.77 -4.52
CA PHE A 47 8.30 3.63 -3.43
C PHE A 47 6.86 3.28 -3.04
N GLY A 48 6.09 2.63 -3.92
CA GLY A 48 4.75 2.14 -3.60
C GLY A 48 4.73 1.22 -2.36
N TYR A 49 5.83 0.53 -2.05
CA TYR A 49 5.94 -0.31 -0.85
C TYR A 49 5.78 0.48 0.45
N PHE A 50 6.06 1.78 0.50
CA PHE A 50 5.74 2.61 1.67
C PHE A 50 4.24 2.56 1.98
N GLY A 51 3.39 2.72 0.95
CA GLY A 51 1.95 2.59 1.10
C GLY A 51 1.50 1.20 1.54
N LEU A 52 2.16 0.15 1.05
CA LEU A 52 1.89 -1.23 1.47
C LEU A 52 2.20 -1.46 2.95
N PHE A 53 3.36 -1.00 3.41
CA PHE A 53 3.76 -1.12 4.82
C PHE A 53 2.88 -0.27 5.74
N THR A 54 2.45 0.91 5.31
CA THR A 54 1.45 1.71 6.04
C THR A 54 0.15 0.93 6.22
N MET A 55 -0.41 0.35 5.14
CA MET A 55 -1.64 -0.45 5.24
C MET A 55 -1.46 -1.68 6.14
N MET A 56 -0.29 -2.33 6.08
CA MET A 56 0.03 -3.47 6.96
C MET A 56 0.06 -3.06 8.43
N GLY A 57 0.68 -1.92 8.77
CA GLY A 57 0.66 -1.36 10.12
C GLY A 57 -0.76 -1.05 10.60
N CYS A 58 -1.59 -0.43 9.75
CA CYS A 58 -3.00 -0.17 10.05
C CYS A 58 -3.81 -1.46 10.26
N ALA A 59 -3.55 -2.51 9.49
CA ALA A 59 -4.21 -3.81 9.64
C ALA A 59 -3.87 -4.46 11.00
N ILE A 60 -2.58 -4.49 11.37
CA ILE A 60 -2.14 -5.00 12.67
C ILE A 60 -2.77 -4.20 13.81
N LYS A 61 -2.75 -2.86 13.70
CA LYS A 61 -3.32 -1.99 14.73
C LYS A 61 -4.84 -2.15 14.84
N SER A 62 -5.54 -2.32 13.71
CA SER A 62 -6.98 -2.58 13.70
C SER A 62 -7.32 -3.88 14.46
N ILE A 63 -6.53 -4.94 14.27
CA ILE A 63 -6.70 -6.20 15.01
C ILE A 63 -6.43 -6.00 16.50
N TYR A 64 -5.34 -5.31 16.85
CA TYR A 64 -5.02 -5.03 18.25
C TYR A 64 -6.15 -4.27 18.97
N ASP A 65 -6.72 -3.25 18.32
CA ASP A 65 -7.83 -2.48 18.88
C ASP A 65 -9.13 -3.27 18.95
N LEU A 66 -9.32 -4.25 18.06
CA LEU A 66 -10.47 -5.14 18.09
C LEU A 66 -10.38 -6.15 19.24
N ILE A 67 -9.18 -6.70 19.51
CA ILE A 67 -8.97 -7.65 20.62
C ILE A 67 -9.05 -6.95 21.99
N ARG A 68 -8.69 -5.67 22.05
CA ARG A 68 -8.71 -4.88 23.29
C ARG A 68 -10.10 -4.32 23.64
N ALA A 69 -11.00 -4.23 22.66
CA ALA A 69 -12.37 -3.73 22.84
C ALA A 69 -13.26 -4.79 23.50
#